data_AF-B0MCN0-F1
#
_entry.id   AF-B0MCN0-F1
#
_cell.length_a   1.000
_cell.length_b   1.000
_cell.length_c   1.000
_cell.angle_alpha   90.00
_cell.angle_beta   90.00
_cell.angle_gamma   90.00
#
_symmetry.space_group_name_H-M   'P 1'
#
loop_
_entity.id
_entity.type
_entity.pdbx_description
1 polymer ?
#
loop_
_entity_poly.entity_id
_entity_poly.type
_entity_poly.pdbx_seq_one_letter_code
_entity_poly.pdbx_strand_id
1 'polypeptide(L)'
;MSEENDGVYSFPNLEIHLKELWTCHPETPCFASCSRPTSFIHKTIICSTLFRRLQDKAQVFPLDDDDYIRTRLTHSLEVSAIGKKLGEYVFKKLKKEKRDLWFETHTEKEFSDVLLCAGLVHDIGNPPFGHFGEYAIREWFQTNLSHLYLGKEQITNILSEWQLQDLYSFEGNAQSLRILSKTPYLGKKTALISHMKFWEQL
;
A
#
# COMPACT_ATOMS: atom_id res chain seq x y z
N MET A 1 20.34 38.88 -18.20
CA MET A 1 20.91 38.18 -17.04
C MET A 1 19.80 38.11 -16.01
N SER A 2 19.04 37.03 -16.06
CA SER A 2 17.86 36.77 -15.25
C SER A 2 18.30 36.04 -13.98
N GLU A 3 17.99 36.61 -12.83
CA GLU A 3 18.12 35.96 -11.52
C GLU A 3 16.93 35.02 -11.32
N GLU A 4 17.19 33.72 -11.20
CA GLU A 4 16.25 32.70 -10.73
C GLU A 4 16.13 32.83 -9.22
N ASN A 5 14.90 33.03 -8.73
CA ASN A 5 14.59 33.08 -7.31
C ASN A 5 13.99 31.73 -6.91
N ASP A 6 14.75 30.95 -6.15
CA ASP A 6 14.41 29.62 -5.67
C ASP A 6 13.14 29.62 -4.80
N GLY A 7 12.04 29.13 -5.38
CA GLY A 7 10.79 28.88 -4.68
C GLY A 7 10.96 27.77 -3.65
N VAL A 8 11.17 28.14 -2.40
CA VAL A 8 11.07 27.24 -1.24
C VAL A 8 9.61 26.81 -1.10
N TYR A 9 9.28 25.64 -1.64
CA TYR A 9 8.00 24.98 -1.39
C TYR A 9 7.94 24.54 0.08
N SER A 10 7.30 25.37 0.91
CA SER A 10 6.93 25.02 2.27
C SER A 10 5.69 24.11 2.19
N PHE A 11 5.80 22.87 2.68
CA PHE A 11 4.67 21.93 2.82
C PHE A 11 4.15 22.01 4.26
N PRO A 12 3.14 22.84 4.58
CA PRO A 12 2.79 23.19 5.96
C PRO A 12 2.00 22.08 6.68
N ASN A 13 1.55 21.04 5.95
CA ASN A 13 0.60 20.05 6.46
C ASN A 13 1.21 18.67 6.77
N LEU A 14 2.52 18.48 6.63
CA LEU A 14 3.15 17.19 6.95
C LEU A 14 3.20 16.92 8.47
N GLU A 15 3.13 17.97 9.29
CA GLU A 15 3.37 17.91 10.73
C GLU A 15 2.13 17.50 11.54
N ILE A 16 0.92 17.63 10.97
CA ILE A 16 -0.35 17.35 11.67
C ILE A 16 -0.77 15.88 11.50
N HIS A 17 -0.47 15.24 10.36
CA HIS A 17 -0.85 13.83 10.15
C HIS A 17 0.13 12.81 10.76
N LEU A 18 1.42 13.13 10.91
CA LEU A 18 2.41 12.18 11.42
C LEU A 18 2.16 11.74 12.88
N LYS A 19 1.58 12.61 13.71
CA LYS A 19 1.25 12.27 15.10
C LYS A 19 0.11 11.26 15.21
N GLU A 20 -0.95 11.42 14.41
CA GLU A 20 -2.08 10.47 14.40
C GLU A 20 -1.75 9.15 13.66
N LEU A 21 -0.81 9.20 12.71
CA LEU A 21 -0.29 8.02 12.00
C LEU A 21 0.54 7.09 12.88
N TRP A 22 1.11 7.60 13.97
CA TRP A 22 2.04 6.85 14.83
C TRP A 22 1.50 6.58 16.24
N THR A 23 0.41 7.21 16.66
CA THR A 23 -0.23 6.94 17.94
C THR A 23 -1.20 5.76 17.83
N CYS A 24 -0.87 4.66 18.53
CA CYS A 24 -1.85 3.64 18.86
C CYS A 24 -3.09 4.28 19.51
N HIS A 25 -4.27 3.87 19.05
CA HIS A 25 -5.52 4.17 19.73
C HIS A 25 -5.41 3.78 21.21
N PRO A 26 -5.77 4.67 22.16
CA PRO A 26 -5.50 4.49 23.60
C PRO A 26 -6.16 3.25 24.22
N GLU A 27 -7.08 2.58 23.52
CA GLU A 27 -7.76 1.36 23.98
C GLU A 27 -7.14 0.04 23.48
N THR A 28 -5.96 0.05 22.85
CA THR A 28 -5.30 -1.18 22.38
C THR A 28 -4.10 -1.59 23.25
N PRO A 29 -4.24 -2.59 24.14
CA PRO A 29 -3.14 -3.09 24.97
C PRO A 29 -2.27 -4.04 24.14
N CYS A 30 -1.46 -3.51 23.21
CA CYS A 30 -0.50 -4.34 22.48
C CYS A 30 0.60 -3.52 21.81
N PHE A 31 1.47 -2.88 22.60
CA PHE A 31 2.76 -2.39 22.08
C PHE A 31 3.95 -3.19 22.61
N ALA A 32 3.82 -3.87 23.76
CA ALA A 32 4.96 -4.54 24.38
C ALA A 32 5.35 -5.90 23.78
N SER A 33 4.52 -6.54 22.93
CA SER A 33 4.74 -7.96 22.57
C SER A 33 4.71 -8.29 21.07
N CYS A 34 4.57 -7.31 20.17
CA CYS A 34 4.48 -7.58 18.72
C CYS A 34 5.38 -6.66 17.90
N SER A 35 6.68 -6.63 18.19
CA SER A 35 7.70 -5.96 17.39
C SER A 35 8.41 -6.98 16.49
N ARG A 36 7.71 -7.53 15.49
CA ARG A 36 8.42 -8.26 14.43
C ARG A 36 9.29 -7.25 13.66
N PRO A 37 10.60 -7.49 13.51
CA PRO A 37 11.48 -6.56 12.80
C PRO A 37 10.97 -6.32 11.37
N THR A 38 11.10 -5.10 10.86
CA THR A 38 10.70 -4.79 9.47
C THR A 38 11.45 -5.66 8.45
N SER A 39 12.67 -6.11 8.79
CA SER A 39 13.42 -7.10 8.00
C SER A 39 12.74 -8.47 7.89
N PHE A 40 11.96 -8.87 8.91
CA PHE A 40 11.16 -10.09 8.87
C PHE A 40 9.95 -9.93 7.93
N ILE A 41 9.30 -8.77 7.96
CA ILE A 41 8.16 -8.44 7.08
C ILE A 41 8.64 -8.44 5.62
N HIS A 42 9.77 -7.80 5.34
CA HIS A 42 10.40 -7.79 4.02
C HIS A 42 10.63 -9.21 3.46
N LYS A 43 11.27 -10.08 4.24
CA LYS A 43 11.51 -11.49 3.84
C LYS A 43 10.21 -12.24 3.61
N THR A 44 9.19 -11.98 4.43
CA THR A 44 7.86 -12.59 4.28
C THR A 44 7.21 -12.18 2.97
N ILE A 45 7.31 -10.90 2.60
CA ILE A 45 6.76 -10.37 1.33
C ILE A 45 7.46 -11.02 0.15
N ILE A 46 8.80 -10.95 0.08
CA ILE A 46 9.58 -11.51 -1.05
C ILE A 46 9.32 -13.01 -1.22
N CYS A 47 9.24 -13.77 -0.12
CA CYS A 47 9.01 -15.21 -0.17
C CYS A 47 7.53 -15.59 -0.33
N SER A 48 6.61 -14.63 -0.44
CA SER A 48 5.19 -14.93 -0.58
C SER A 48 4.83 -15.38 -2.01
N THR A 49 3.85 -16.27 -2.11
CA THR A 49 3.27 -16.67 -3.41
C THR A 49 2.59 -15.50 -4.11
N LEU A 50 2.03 -14.55 -3.34
CA LEU A 50 1.36 -13.37 -3.86
C LEU A 50 2.34 -12.43 -4.57
N PHE A 51 3.52 -12.20 -4.00
CA PHE A 51 4.57 -11.40 -4.63
C PHE A 51 5.15 -12.09 -5.87
N ARG A 52 5.36 -13.42 -5.82
CA ARG A 52 5.79 -14.19 -7.00
C ARG A 52 4.81 -14.10 -8.18
N ARG A 53 3.49 -14.04 -7.92
CA ARG A 53 2.46 -13.89 -8.96
C ARG A 53 2.52 -12.55 -9.69
N LEU A 54 3.25 -11.55 -9.18
CA LEU A 54 3.47 -10.29 -9.91
C LEU A 54 4.40 -10.47 -11.11
N GLN A 55 5.20 -11.55 -11.14
CA GLN A 55 6.07 -11.87 -12.27
C GLN A 55 5.25 -12.14 -13.55
N ASP A 56 4.11 -12.80 -13.38
CA ASP A 56 3.24 -13.21 -14.50
C ASP A 56 2.19 -12.14 -14.87
N LYS A 57 2.25 -10.96 -14.25
CA LYS A 57 1.35 -9.83 -14.57
C LYS A 57 2.10 -8.82 -15.43
N ALA A 58 1.74 -8.75 -16.71
CA ALA A 58 2.21 -7.74 -17.64
C ALA A 58 1.74 -6.34 -17.21
N GLN A 59 2.63 -5.35 -17.29
CA GLN A 59 2.30 -3.93 -17.15
C GLN A 59 1.95 -3.38 -18.54
N VAL A 60 0.65 -3.35 -18.88
CA VAL A 60 -0.02 -2.51 -19.90
C VAL A 60 0.83 -2.06 -21.12
N PHE A 61 1.58 -2.96 -21.75
CA PHE A 61 2.12 -2.74 -23.09
C PHE A 61 1.77 -3.95 -23.97
N PRO A 62 1.31 -3.72 -25.22
CA PRO A 62 1.24 -4.78 -26.20
C PRO A 62 2.65 -5.37 -26.36
N LEU A 63 2.71 -6.67 -26.64
CA LEU A 63 3.94 -7.42 -26.90
C LEU A 63 4.58 -6.89 -28.20
N ASP A 64 5.28 -5.76 -28.13
CA ASP A 64 6.29 -5.41 -29.13
C ASP A 64 7.56 -6.21 -28.79
N ASP A 65 8.27 -6.67 -29.82
CA ASP A 65 9.45 -7.57 -29.79
C ASP A 65 10.71 -6.95 -29.12
N ASP A 66 10.54 -6.05 -28.14
CA ASP A 66 11.63 -5.37 -27.43
C ASP A 66 11.78 -5.94 -26.01
N ASP A 67 12.99 -6.42 -25.71
CA ASP A 67 13.39 -7.24 -24.55
C ASP A 67 13.32 -6.52 -23.16
N TYR A 68 12.53 -5.46 -23.05
CA TYR A 68 12.41 -4.62 -21.84
C TYR A 68 10.97 -4.47 -21.34
N ILE A 69 10.13 -5.51 -21.50
CA ILE A 69 8.77 -5.51 -20.95
C ILE A 69 8.85 -5.61 -19.43
N ARG A 70 8.61 -4.49 -18.74
CA ARG A 70 8.48 -4.47 -17.28
C ARG A 70 7.26 -5.29 -16.87
N THR A 71 7.47 -6.22 -15.96
CA THR A 71 6.39 -6.89 -15.22
C THR A 71 6.02 -6.04 -14.01
N ARG A 72 4.85 -6.29 -13.42
CA ARG A 72 4.50 -5.64 -12.14
C ARG A 72 5.50 -5.98 -11.04
N LEU A 73 6.15 -7.15 -11.11
CA LEU A 73 7.21 -7.51 -10.19
C LEU A 73 8.43 -6.57 -10.32
N THR A 74 8.94 -6.38 -11.52
CA THR A 74 10.11 -5.52 -11.75
C THR A 74 9.81 -4.07 -11.38
N HIS A 75 8.59 -3.59 -11.67
CA HIS A 75 8.15 -2.27 -11.25
C HIS A 75 8.11 -2.13 -9.72
N SER A 76 7.48 -3.07 -9.01
CA SER A 76 7.44 -3.05 -7.54
C SER A 76 8.82 -3.14 -6.90
N LEU A 77 9.78 -3.85 -7.53
CA LEU A 77 11.17 -3.87 -7.08
C LEU A 77 11.84 -2.50 -7.26
N GLU A 78 11.69 -1.85 -8.42
CA GLU A 78 12.21 -0.50 -8.68
C GLU A 78 11.61 0.52 -7.68
N VAL A 79 10.28 0.51 -7.51
CA VAL A 79 9.56 1.38 -6.57
C VAL A 79 10.02 1.14 -5.14
N SER A 80 10.20 -0.12 -4.73
CA SER A 80 10.69 -0.45 -3.37
C SER A 80 12.10 0.06 -3.10
N ALA A 81 12.99 -0.01 -4.10
CA ALA A 81 14.36 0.47 -3.98
C ALA A 81 14.40 2.00 -3.87
N ILE A 82 13.61 2.69 -4.70
CA ILE A 82 13.45 4.15 -4.66
C ILE A 82 12.85 4.58 -3.31
N GLY A 83 11.78 3.91 -2.87
CA GLY A 83 11.12 4.17 -1.59
C GLY A 83 12.07 4.03 -0.40
N LYS A 84 12.92 3.00 -0.39
CA LYS A 84 13.96 2.85 0.63
C LYS A 84 14.91 4.03 0.66
N LYS A 85 15.45 4.42 -0.50
CA LYS A 85 16.40 5.54 -0.60
C LYS A 85 15.79 6.86 -0.20
N LEU A 86 14.53 7.09 -0.56
CA LEU A 86 13.78 8.25 -0.10
C LEU A 86 13.63 8.23 1.43
N GLY A 87 13.30 7.08 2.01
CA GLY A 87 13.20 6.91 3.47
C GLY A 87 14.50 7.21 4.20
N GLU A 88 15.62 6.69 3.71
CA GLU A 88 16.97 6.97 4.25
C GLU A 88 17.27 8.48 4.22
N TYR A 89 16.95 9.16 3.12
CA TYR A 89 17.17 10.60 2.97
C TYR A 89 16.29 11.42 3.92
N VAL A 90 14.97 11.13 3.94
CA VAL A 90 13.99 11.83 4.78
C VAL A 90 14.33 11.65 6.26
N PHE A 91 14.68 10.44 6.68
CA PHE A 91 15.08 10.16 8.07
C PHE A 91 16.26 11.03 8.50
N LYS A 92 17.33 11.10 7.69
CA LYS A 92 18.51 11.94 7.99
C LYS A 92 18.15 13.42 8.08
N LYS A 93 17.30 13.90 7.17
CA LYS A 93 16.85 15.29 7.14
C LYS A 93 16.05 15.64 8.39
N LEU A 94 15.03 14.83 8.73
CA LEU A 94 14.19 15.06 9.91
C LEU A 94 14.96 14.92 11.23
N LYS A 95 15.89 13.97 11.32
CA LYS A 95 16.78 13.83 12.47
C LYS A 95 17.69 15.04 12.66
N LYS A 96 18.22 15.60 11.57
CA LYS A 96 19.05 16.83 11.61
C LYS A 96 18.24 18.04 12.04
N GLU A 97 17.00 18.15 11.56
CA GLU A 97 16.09 19.26 11.90
C GLU A 97 15.52 19.16 13.33
N LYS A 98 15.69 18.01 14.02
CA LYS A 98 15.21 17.76 15.40
C LYS A 98 13.72 18.09 15.60
N ARG A 99 12.91 17.88 14.56
CA ARG A 99 11.47 18.23 14.58
C ARG A 99 10.64 17.25 15.39
N ASP A 100 11.11 16.02 15.57
CA ASP A 100 10.38 14.96 16.25
C ASP A 100 11.34 14.00 16.96
N LEU A 101 11.07 13.75 18.25
CA LEU A 101 11.83 12.85 19.13
C LEU A 101 11.80 11.39 18.65
N TRP A 102 10.83 11.02 17.82
CA TRP A 102 10.75 9.69 17.23
C TRP A 102 12.04 9.33 16.47
N PHE A 103 12.59 10.28 15.71
CA PHE A 103 13.82 10.09 14.92
C PHE A 103 15.11 10.05 15.77
N GLU A 104 15.03 10.43 17.04
CA GLU A 104 16.14 10.28 18.00
C GLU A 104 16.19 8.86 18.59
N THR A 105 15.02 8.28 18.84
CA THR A 105 14.84 6.99 19.53
C THR A 105 14.81 5.78 18.60
N HIS A 106 14.58 6.00 17.30
CA HIS A 106 14.48 4.94 16.28
C HIS A 106 15.62 5.00 15.26
N THR A 107 15.72 3.95 14.46
CA THR A 107 16.78 3.81 13.45
C THR A 107 16.31 4.18 12.05
N GLU A 108 17.24 4.68 11.23
CA GLU A 108 17.02 4.93 9.80
C GLU A 108 16.50 3.68 9.08
N LYS A 109 17.01 2.52 9.48
CA LYS A 109 16.62 1.23 8.91
C LYS A 109 15.16 0.90 9.20
N GLU A 110 14.67 1.13 10.42
CA GLU A 110 13.27 0.88 10.77
C GLU A 110 12.32 1.74 9.94
N PHE A 111 12.66 3.01 9.71
CA PHE A 111 11.87 3.92 8.89
C PHE A 111 11.93 3.55 7.40
N SER A 112 13.14 3.43 6.84
CA SER A 112 13.35 3.15 5.42
C SER A 112 12.85 1.78 4.98
N ASP A 113 12.92 0.76 5.84
CA ASP A 113 12.38 -0.58 5.54
C ASP A 113 10.83 -0.57 5.45
N VAL A 114 10.13 0.37 6.10
CA VAL A 114 8.66 0.50 5.95
C VAL A 114 8.32 0.96 4.53
N LEU A 115 9.01 1.98 4.03
CA LEU A 115 8.82 2.49 2.66
C LEU A 115 9.22 1.43 1.64
N LEU A 116 10.29 0.67 1.91
CA LEU A 116 10.67 -0.47 1.09
C LEU A 116 9.53 -1.48 1.00
N CYS A 117 8.99 -1.91 2.15
CA CYS A 117 7.94 -2.93 2.17
C CYS A 117 6.65 -2.42 1.51
N ALA A 118 6.29 -1.15 1.71
CA ALA A 118 5.15 -0.52 1.05
C ALA A 118 5.31 -0.55 -0.48
N GLY A 119 6.50 -0.19 -0.99
CA GLY A 119 6.80 -0.26 -2.42
C GLY A 119 6.71 -1.67 -3.00
N LEU A 120 7.06 -2.71 -2.23
CA LEU A 120 6.92 -4.10 -2.69
C LEU A 120 5.46 -4.55 -2.84
N VAL A 121 4.57 -4.07 -1.97
CA VAL A 121 3.20 -4.60 -1.87
C VAL A 121 2.14 -3.69 -2.48
N HIS A 122 2.48 -2.47 -2.90
CA HIS A 122 1.52 -1.50 -3.41
C HIS A 122 0.64 -2.10 -4.52
N ASP A 123 1.27 -2.84 -5.44
CA ASP A 123 0.65 -3.38 -6.64
C ASP A 123 0.06 -4.79 -6.48
N ILE A 124 0.05 -5.36 -5.26
CA ILE A 124 -0.30 -6.76 -5.02
C ILE A 124 -1.79 -7.07 -5.26
N GLY A 125 -2.66 -6.09 -4.99
CA GLY A 125 -4.11 -6.18 -5.13
C GLY A 125 -4.64 -5.85 -6.52
N ASN A 126 -3.81 -5.28 -7.39
CA ASN A 126 -4.27 -4.85 -8.71
C ASN A 126 -4.72 -6.05 -9.57
N PRO A 127 -5.90 -5.96 -10.22
CA PRO A 127 -6.41 -7.01 -11.09
C PRO A 127 -5.58 -7.13 -12.38
N PRO A 128 -5.73 -8.21 -13.16
CA PRO A 128 -5.21 -8.27 -14.54
C PRO A 128 -5.63 -7.03 -15.34
N PHE A 129 -4.80 -6.58 -16.29
CA PHE A 129 -5.06 -5.37 -17.11
C PHE A 129 -5.21 -4.04 -16.35
N GLY A 130 -4.94 -4.01 -15.05
CA GLY A 130 -4.85 -2.76 -14.27
C GLY A 130 -6.21 -2.07 -14.18
N HIS A 131 -6.25 -0.75 -14.44
CA HIS A 131 -7.49 0.03 -14.41
C HIS A 131 -8.59 -0.51 -15.33
N PHE A 132 -8.24 -1.12 -16.46
CA PHE A 132 -9.24 -1.79 -17.31
C PHE A 132 -9.88 -2.99 -16.61
N GLY A 133 -9.08 -3.76 -15.86
CA GLY A 133 -9.60 -4.85 -15.03
C GLY A 133 -10.47 -4.34 -13.88
N GLU A 134 -10.08 -3.22 -13.25
CA GLU A 134 -10.92 -2.58 -12.21
C GLU A 134 -12.26 -2.13 -12.79
N TYR A 135 -12.23 -1.44 -13.94
CA TYR A 135 -13.43 -0.98 -14.63
C TYR A 135 -14.34 -2.16 -14.98
N ALA A 136 -13.78 -3.22 -15.59
CA ALA A 136 -14.55 -4.40 -15.96
C ALA A 136 -15.20 -5.08 -14.73
N ILE A 137 -14.50 -5.14 -13.60
CA ILE A 137 -15.06 -5.68 -12.35
C ILE A 137 -16.21 -4.81 -11.84
N ARG A 138 -16.01 -3.48 -11.78
CA ARG A 138 -17.04 -2.53 -11.33
C ARG A 138 -18.28 -2.59 -12.21
N GLU A 139 -18.10 -2.52 -13.52
CA GLU A 139 -19.18 -2.57 -14.51
C GLU A 139 -19.98 -3.87 -14.39
N TRP A 140 -19.28 -5.01 -14.26
CA TRP A 140 -19.95 -6.30 -14.10
C TRP A 140 -20.80 -6.33 -12.83
N PHE A 141 -20.27 -5.89 -11.69
CA PHE A 141 -21.03 -5.85 -10.44
C PHE A 141 -22.22 -4.89 -10.51
N GLN A 142 -22.03 -3.68 -11.04
CA GLN A 142 -23.11 -2.70 -11.19
C GLN A 142 -24.26 -3.21 -12.07
N THR A 143 -23.94 -4.01 -13.09
CA THR A 143 -24.94 -4.55 -14.02
C THR A 143 -25.60 -5.81 -13.50
N ASN A 144 -24.85 -6.70 -12.85
CA ASN A 144 -25.31 -8.07 -12.58
C ASN A 144 -25.74 -8.31 -11.14
N LEU A 145 -25.30 -7.52 -10.16
CA LEU A 145 -25.49 -7.85 -8.74
C LEU A 145 -26.97 -7.92 -8.33
N SER A 146 -27.83 -7.10 -8.92
CA SER A 146 -29.29 -7.14 -8.75
C SER A 146 -29.93 -8.38 -9.38
N HIS A 147 -29.26 -9.09 -10.27
CA HIS A 147 -29.78 -10.31 -10.88
C HIS A 147 -29.30 -11.58 -10.19
N LEU A 148 -28.41 -11.46 -9.19
CA LEU A 148 -27.87 -12.60 -8.45
C LEU A 148 -28.73 -12.93 -7.22
N TYR A 149 -28.92 -14.23 -7.01
CA TYR A 149 -29.68 -14.78 -5.88
C TYR A 149 -28.84 -15.80 -5.11
N LEU A 150 -28.96 -15.78 -3.78
CA LEU A 150 -28.47 -16.83 -2.91
C LEU A 150 -29.68 -17.55 -2.33
N GLY A 151 -29.99 -18.72 -2.89
CA GLY A 151 -31.23 -19.44 -2.58
C GLY A 151 -32.45 -18.68 -3.12
N LYS A 152 -33.28 -18.13 -2.25
CA LYS A 152 -34.49 -17.37 -2.61
C LYS A 152 -34.33 -15.86 -2.47
N GLU A 153 -33.23 -15.40 -1.88
CA GLU A 153 -33.01 -13.98 -1.59
C GLU A 153 -32.02 -13.38 -2.60
N GLN A 154 -32.30 -12.15 -3.01
CA GLN A 154 -31.44 -11.38 -3.90
C GLN A 154 -30.19 -10.93 -3.13
N ILE A 155 -29.01 -11.03 -3.74
CA ILE A 155 -27.74 -10.68 -3.09
C ILE A 155 -27.75 -9.23 -2.55
N THR A 156 -28.40 -8.31 -3.27
CA THR A 156 -28.55 -6.90 -2.86
C THR A 156 -29.32 -6.70 -1.56
N ASN A 157 -30.15 -7.66 -1.15
CA ASN A 157 -30.90 -7.60 0.11
C ASN A 157 -30.16 -8.29 1.27
N ILE A 158 -29.17 -9.12 0.94
CA ILE A 158 -28.36 -9.87 1.92
C ILE A 158 -27.17 -9.04 2.37
N LEU A 159 -26.53 -8.35 1.42
CA LEU A 159 -25.36 -7.52 1.69
C LEU A 159 -25.78 -6.15 2.21
N SER A 160 -25.01 -5.63 3.17
CA SER A 160 -25.17 -4.25 3.64
C SER A 160 -24.66 -3.24 2.60
N GLU A 161 -25.08 -1.98 2.74
CA GLU A 161 -24.71 -0.90 1.81
C GLU A 161 -23.20 -0.78 1.58
N TRP A 162 -22.40 -0.87 2.64
CA TRP A 162 -20.93 -0.76 2.50
C TRP A 162 -20.33 -1.96 1.76
N GLN A 163 -20.90 -3.17 1.91
CA GLN A 163 -20.44 -4.36 1.18
C GLN A 163 -20.80 -4.27 -0.29
N LEU A 164 -21.97 -3.72 -0.60
CA LEU A 164 -22.38 -3.44 -1.97
C LEU A 164 -21.45 -2.41 -2.61
N GLN A 165 -21.17 -1.32 -1.89
CA GLN A 165 -20.28 -0.27 -2.39
C GLN A 165 -18.86 -0.78 -2.65
N ASP A 166 -18.35 -1.68 -1.81
CA ASP A 166 -17.05 -2.33 -2.03
C ASP A 166 -16.98 -3.13 -3.35
N LEU A 167 -18.09 -3.77 -3.74
CA LEU A 167 -18.20 -4.47 -5.01
C LEU A 167 -18.36 -3.49 -6.18
N TYR A 168 -19.19 -2.46 -6.03
CA TYR A 168 -19.44 -1.45 -7.08
C TYR A 168 -18.25 -0.53 -7.34
N SER A 169 -17.39 -0.32 -6.34
CA SER A 169 -16.24 0.57 -6.39
C SER A 169 -14.93 -0.19 -6.14
N PHE A 170 -14.84 -1.42 -6.65
CA PHE A 170 -13.66 -2.27 -6.51
C PHE A 170 -12.38 -1.50 -6.88
N GLU A 171 -11.38 -1.47 -5.99
CA GLU A 171 -10.15 -0.72 -6.18
C GLU A 171 -8.96 -1.56 -5.71
N GLY A 172 -7.88 -1.52 -6.49
CA GLY A 172 -6.75 -2.43 -6.32
C GLY A 172 -5.91 -2.17 -5.07
N ASN A 173 -5.78 -0.93 -4.59
CA ASN A 173 -5.12 -0.60 -3.33
C ASN A 173 -5.94 -1.10 -2.12
N ALA A 174 -7.26 -0.89 -2.12
CA ALA A 174 -8.16 -1.46 -1.11
C ALA A 174 -8.06 -3.00 -1.09
N GLN A 175 -7.96 -3.61 -2.28
CA GLN A 175 -7.72 -5.04 -2.42
C GLN A 175 -6.31 -5.45 -1.93
N SER A 176 -5.27 -4.61 -2.12
CA SER A 176 -3.94 -4.83 -1.57
C SER A 176 -4.00 -4.94 -0.05
N LEU A 177 -4.68 -4.02 0.62
CA LEU A 177 -4.87 -4.04 2.07
C LEU A 177 -5.64 -5.28 2.54
N ARG A 178 -6.68 -5.67 1.79
CA ARG A 178 -7.47 -6.90 2.06
C ARG A 178 -6.62 -8.17 1.97
N ILE A 179 -5.77 -8.26 0.96
CA ILE A 179 -4.88 -9.42 0.77
C ILE A 179 -3.84 -9.49 1.89
N LEU A 180 -3.23 -8.36 2.24
CA LEU A 180 -2.22 -8.29 3.29
C LEU A 180 -2.80 -8.61 4.66
N SER A 181 -4.00 -8.10 4.97
CA SER A 181 -4.70 -8.37 6.24
C SER A 181 -5.18 -9.82 6.39
N LYS A 182 -5.52 -10.49 5.28
CA LYS A 182 -5.94 -11.90 5.30
C LYS A 182 -4.78 -12.90 5.24
N THR A 183 -3.57 -12.45 4.93
CA THR A 183 -2.40 -13.32 4.88
C THR A 183 -1.90 -13.60 6.32
N PRO A 184 -1.89 -14.85 6.82
CA PRO A 184 -1.64 -15.16 8.23
C PRO A 184 -0.33 -14.60 8.82
N TYR A 185 0.66 -14.35 7.95
CA TYR A 185 1.98 -13.86 8.32
C TYR A 185 2.15 -12.34 8.19
N LEU A 186 1.27 -11.67 7.42
CA LEU A 186 1.29 -10.21 7.20
C LEU A 186 0.13 -9.49 7.92
N GLY A 187 -0.97 -10.19 8.19
CA GLY A 187 -2.22 -9.66 8.73
C GLY A 187 -2.33 -9.47 10.24
N LYS A 188 -1.46 -10.11 11.03
CA LYS A 188 -1.50 -9.98 12.49
C LYS A 188 -0.73 -8.73 12.93
N LYS A 189 -1.43 -7.63 13.23
CA LYS A 189 -0.94 -6.39 13.87
C LYS A 189 0.52 -6.04 13.47
N THR A 190 0.80 -6.03 12.17
CA THR A 190 2.10 -5.56 11.68
C THR A 190 2.02 -4.06 11.43
N ALA A 191 3.11 -3.36 11.71
CA ALA A 191 3.24 -1.93 11.42
C ALA A 191 2.86 -1.61 9.94
N LEU A 192 3.09 -2.54 9.02
CA LEU A 192 2.79 -2.36 7.59
C LEU A 192 1.33 -1.96 7.31
N ILE A 193 0.36 -2.66 7.93
CA ILE A 193 -1.07 -2.39 7.71
C ILE A 193 -1.48 -1.04 8.29
N SER A 194 -0.89 -0.64 9.42
CA SER A 194 -1.09 0.67 10.02
C SER A 194 -0.62 1.80 9.08
N HIS A 195 0.57 1.63 8.51
CA HIS A 195 1.19 2.64 7.63
C HIS A 195 0.57 2.68 6.22
N MET A 196 0.00 1.58 5.73
CA MET A 196 -0.63 1.55 4.40
C MET A 196 -1.99 2.24 4.34
N LYS A 197 -2.72 2.35 5.46
CA LYS A 197 -3.97 3.14 5.53
C LYS A 197 -3.79 4.62 5.15
N PHE A 198 -2.57 5.15 5.29
CA PHE A 198 -2.20 6.49 4.83
C PHE A 198 -2.41 6.69 3.33
N TRP A 199 -2.21 5.65 2.52
CA TRP A 199 -2.29 5.73 1.07
C TRP A 199 -3.70 5.58 0.50
N GLU A 200 -4.69 5.16 1.30
CA GLU A 200 -6.11 5.27 0.91
C GLU A 200 -6.61 6.73 0.92
N GLN A 201 -5.87 7.64 1.57
CA GLN A 201 -6.26 9.05 1.75
C GLN A 201 -5.55 10.01 0.78
N LEU A 202 -4.68 9.50 -0.10
CA LEU A 202 -4.01 10.24 -1.18
C LEU A 202 -4.63 9.86 -2.53
#